data_AF-A0A6A7L0N2-F1
#
_entry.id   AF-A0A6A7L0N2-F1
#
_cell.length_a   1.000
_cell.length_b   1.000
_cell.length_c   1.000
_cell.angle_alpha   90.00
_cell.angle_beta   90.00
_cell.angle_gamma   90.00
#
_symmetry.space_group_name_H-M   'P 1'
#
loop_
_entity.id
_entity.type
_entity.pdbx_description
1 polymer ?
#
loop_
_entity_poly.entity_id
_entity_poly.type
_entity_poly.pdbx_seq_one_letter_code
_entity_poly.pdbx_strand_id
1 'polypeptide(L)' 'MELHLSQELEGKLAAAASRRGVSVEALAREALERAVDYDDWFLREVEIGLAQIDAGQTLTHDAVGTRLARKLAERDAGR' A
#
# COMPACT_ATOMS: atom_id res chain seq x y z
N MET A 1 -11.00 14.19 18.06
CA MET A 1 -11.94 14.12 16.92
C MET A 1 -12.92 13.01 17.21
N GLU A 2 -14.22 13.27 17.09
CA GLU A 2 -15.26 12.22 17.14
C GLU A 2 -15.60 11.80 15.71
N LEU A 3 -15.69 10.49 15.45
CA LEU A 3 -15.99 9.93 14.14
C LEU A 3 -17.38 9.30 14.18
N HIS A 4 -18.28 9.80 13.34
CA HIS A 4 -19.60 9.22 13.16
C HIS A 4 -19.56 8.24 11.99
N LEU A 5 -19.80 6.97 12.27
CA LEU A 5 -19.80 5.91 11.27
C LEU A 5 -21.26 5.58 10.90
N SER A 6 -21.45 5.04 9.69
CA SER A 6 -22.74 4.45 9.35
C SER A 6 -22.95 3.17 10.17
N GLN A 7 -24.21 2.86 10.50
CA GLN A 7 -24.56 1.60 11.18
C GLN A 7 -24.01 0.35 10.47
N GLU A 8 -24.00 0.38 9.13
CA GLU A 8 -23.43 -0.70 8.32
C GLU A 8 -21.93 -0.86 8.58
N LEU A 9 -21.18 0.25 8.61
CA LEU A 9 -19.74 0.22 8.84
C LEU A 9 -19.40 -0.19 10.28
N GLU A 10 -20.16 0.28 11.27
CA GLU A 10 -20.04 -0.15 12.66
C GLU A 10 -20.24 -1.67 12.79
N GLY A 11 -21.28 -2.21 12.13
CA GLY A 11 -21.54 -3.65 12.12
C GLY A 11 -20.39 -4.45 11.47
N LYS A 12 -19.85 -3.97 10.35
CA LYS A 12 -18.69 -4.61 9.69
C LYS A 12 -17.44 -4.57 10.56
N LEU A 13 -17.18 -3.45 11.22
CA LEU A 13 -16.03 -3.25 12.09
C LEU A 13 -16.11 -4.14 13.33
N ALA A 14 -17.29 -4.21 13.97
CA ALA A 14 -17.53 -5.09 15.12
C ALA A 14 -17.33 -6.56 14.75
N ALA A 15 -17.88 -7.00 13.61
CA ALA A 15 -17.68 -8.36 13.13
C ALA A 15 -16.21 -8.67 12.83
N ALA A 16 -15.47 -7.72 12.25
CA ALA A 16 -14.05 -7.87 11.97
C ALA A 16 -13.19 -7.92 13.24
N ALA A 17 -13.47 -7.05 14.21
CA ALA A 17 -12.79 -7.01 15.50
C ALA A 17 -13.00 -8.32 16.26
N SER A 18 -14.24 -8.82 16.30
CA SER A 18 -14.59 -10.12 16.89
C SER A 18 -13.81 -11.28 16.26
N ARG A 19 -13.75 -11.35 14.91
CA ARG A 19 -12.96 -12.38 14.21
C ARG A 19 -11.46 -12.32 14.52
N ARG A 20 -10.92 -11.12 14.76
CA ARG A 20 -9.50 -10.90 15.09
C ARG A 20 -9.20 -11.03 16.59
N GLY A 21 -10.22 -11.12 17.45
CA GLY A 21 -10.05 -11.14 18.90
C GLY A 21 -9.52 -9.82 19.48
N VAL A 22 -9.80 -8.69 18.83
CA VAL A 22 -9.36 -7.34 19.25
C VAL A 22 -10.57 -6.46 19.53
N SER A 23 -10.37 -5.33 20.23
CA SER A 23 -11.45 -4.36 20.42
C SER A 23 -11.77 -3.60 19.13
N VAL A 24 -13.00 -3.10 19.03
CA VAL A 24 -13.46 -2.30 17.89
C VAL A 24 -12.61 -1.04 17.74
N GLU A 25 -12.30 -0.39 18.86
CA GLU A 25 -11.48 0.83 18.92
C GLU A 25 -10.05 0.57 18.50
N ALA A 26 -9.45 -0.56 18.92
CA ALA A 26 -8.11 -0.94 18.52
C ALA A 26 -8.02 -1.17 17.01
N LEU A 27 -9.01 -1.89 16.45
CA LEU A 27 -9.09 -2.12 15.01
C LEU A 27 -9.34 -0.83 14.22
N ALA A 28 -10.20 0.05 14.73
CA ALA A 28 -10.47 1.35 14.10
C ALA A 28 -9.20 2.21 14.06
N ARG A 29 -8.47 2.28 15.17
CA ARG A 29 -7.22 3.03 15.26
C ARG A 29 -6.18 2.50 14.29
N GLU A 30 -5.95 1.19 14.29
CA GLU A 30 -5.00 0.54 13.37
C GLU A 30 -5.38 0.83 11.90
N ALA A 31 -6.66 0.73 11.56
CA ALA A 31 -7.12 1.00 10.20
C ALA A 31 -6.89 2.46 9.79
N LEU A 32 -7.12 3.42 10.69
CA LEU A 32 -6.90 4.85 10.45
C LEU A 32 -5.41 5.18 10.31
N GLU A 33 -4.57 4.67 11.21
CA GLU A 33 -3.10 4.84 11.14
C GLU A 33 -2.58 4.33 9.80
N ARG A 34 -2.97 3.11 9.42
CA ARG A 34 -2.58 2.51 8.13
C ARG A 34 -3.08 3.32 6.93
N ALA A 35 -4.28 3.87 7.01
CA ALA A 35 -4.85 4.65 5.91
C ALA A 35 -4.10 5.97 5.71
N VAL A 36 -3.80 6.69 6.79
CA VAL A 36 -3.07 7.97 6.74
C VAL A 36 -1.63 7.75 6.31
N ASP A 37 -0.94 6.77 6.91
CA ASP A 37 0.45 6.44 6.53
C ASP A 37 0.54 6.01 5.06
N TYR A 38 -0.45 5.26 4.58
CA TYR A 38 -0.50 4.85 3.18
C TYR A 38 -0.72 6.03 2.24
N ASP A 39 -1.62 6.96 2.57
CA ASP A 39 -1.90 8.12 1.74
C ASP A 39 -0.66 9.01 1.59
N ASP A 40 0.03 9.29 2.71
CA ASP A 40 1.28 10.07 2.72
C ASP A 40 2.39 9.40 1.91
N TRP A 41 2.56 8.08 2.07
CA TRP A 41 3.54 7.32 1.27
C TRP A 41 3.16 7.29 -0.22
N PHE A 42 1.89 7.04 -0.53
CA PHE A 42 1.41 6.91 -1.90
C PHE A 42 1.58 8.21 -2.68
N LEU A 43 1.19 9.34 -2.10
CA LEU A 43 1.37 10.65 -2.72
C LEU A 43 2.84 10.93 -3.02
N ARG A 44 3.74 10.63 -2.07
CA ARG A 44 5.19 10.77 -2.27
C ARG A 44 5.71 9.91 -3.42
N GLU A 45 5.34 8.64 -3.48
CA GLU A 45 5.80 7.75 -4.55
C GLU A 45 5.26 8.17 -5.93
N VAL A 46 4.02 8.68 -5.98
CA VAL A 46 3.45 9.25 -7.20
C VAL A 46 4.25 10.48 -7.66
N GLU A 47 4.58 11.40 -6.75
CA GLU A 47 5.40 12.58 -7.07
C GLU A 47 6.79 12.19 -7.59
N ILE A 48 7.42 11.17 -7.00
CA ILE A 48 8.69 10.62 -7.49
C ILE A 48 8.53 10.09 -8.92
N GLY A 49 7.48 9.30 -9.19
CA GLY A 49 7.20 8.76 -10.51
C GLY A 49 6.97 9.85 -11.56
N LEU A 50 6.21 10.90 -11.22
CA LEU A 50 5.99 12.05 -12.08
C LEU A 50 7.30 12.78 -12.40
N ALA A 51 8.13 13.04 -11.39
CA ALA A 51 9.43 13.68 -11.59
C ALA A 51 10.38 12.83 -12.48
N GLN A 52 10.31 11.50 -12.36
CA GLN A 52 11.05 10.59 -13.24
C GLN A 52 10.57 10.68 -14.69
N ILE A 53 9.26 10.75 -14.92
CA ILE A 53 8.68 10.93 -16.25
C ILE A 53 9.14 12.26 -16.86
N ASP A 54 9.05 13.35 -16.11
CA ASP A 54 9.49 14.68 -16.57
C ASP A 54 10.99 14.71 -16.90
N ALA A 55 11.81 13.96 -16.15
CA ALA A 55 13.23 13.77 -16.42
C ALA A 55 13.53 12.76 -17.55
N GLY A 56 12.52 12.18 -18.20
CA GLY A 56 12.67 11.18 -19.26
C GLY A 56 13.16 9.81 -18.77
N GLN A 57 13.13 9.55 -17.46
CA GLN A 57 13.58 8.32 -16.81
C GLN A 57 12.52 7.20 -16.89
N THR A 58 11.95 6.99 -18.08
CA THR A 58 10.95 5.95 -18.32
C THR A 58 11.58 4.70 -18.93
N LEU A 59 10.92 3.56 -18.77
CA LEU A 59 11.33 2.29 -19.38
C LEU A 59 10.23 1.77 -20.29
N THR A 60 10.62 1.24 -21.44
CA THR A 60 9.71 0.48 -22.30
C THR A 60 9.39 -0.87 -21.67
N HIS A 61 8.29 -1.48 -22.13
CA HIS A 61 7.91 -2.84 -21.71
C HIS A 61 9.05 -3.85 -21.90
N ASP A 62 9.71 -3.83 -23.06
CA ASP A 62 10.82 -4.75 -23.38
C ASP A 62 12.04 -4.52 -22.48
N ALA A 63 12.32 -3.26 -22.13
CA ALA A 63 13.40 -2.91 -21.22
C ALA A 63 13.11 -3.42 -19.80
N VAL A 64 11.85 -3.34 -19.35
CA VAL A 64 11.40 -3.94 -18.07
C VAL A 64 11.57 -5.46 -18.11
N GLY A 65 11.12 -6.13 -19.16
CA GLY A 65 11.25 -7.58 -19.33
C GLY A 65 12.70 -8.05 -19.27
N THR A 66 13.58 -7.37 -20.01
CA THR A 66 15.04 -7.65 -20.01
C THR A 66 15.64 -7.47 -18.61
N ARG A 67 15.28 -6.39 -17.92
CA ARG A 67 15.78 -6.11 -16.56
C ARG A 67 15.31 -7.13 -15.53
N LEU A 68 14.06 -7.59 -15.66
CA LEU A 68 13.50 -8.63 -14.79
C LEU A 68 14.20 -9.98 -15.01
N ALA A 69 14.35 -10.41 -16.25
CA ALA A 69 15.03 -11.67 -16.60
C ALA A 69 16.45 -11.71 -16.03
N ARG A 70 17.20 -10.60 -16.17
CA ARG A 70 18.54 -10.47 -15.57
C ARG A 70 18.51 -10.62 -14.06
N LYS A 71 17.62 -9.93 -13.36
CA LYS A 71 17.51 -10.01 -11.89
C LYS A 71 17.17 -11.42 -11.40
N LEU A 72 16.35 -12.16 -12.15
CA LEU A 72 16.02 -13.55 -11.82
C LEU A 72 17.23 -14.45 -12.00
N ALA A 73 17.97 -14.31 -13.11
CA ALA A 73 19.21 -15.07 -13.33
C ALA A 73 20.26 -14.79 -12.25
N GLU A 74 20.45 -13.52 -11.85
CA GLU A 74 21.36 -13.13 -10.75
C GLU A 74 20.98 -13.80 -9.42
N ARG A 75 19.69 -13.81 -9.09
CA ARG A 75 19.18 -14.47 -7.87
C ARG A 75 19.41 -15.98 -7.90
N ASP A 76 19.27 -16.60 -9.07
CA ASP A 76 19.39 -18.03 -9.23
C ASP A 76 20.86 -18.49 -9.26
N ALA A 77 21.78 -17.63 -9.73
CA ALA A 77 23.23 -17.87 -9.70
C ALA A 77 23.88 -17.62 -8.33
N GLY A 78 23.23 -16.84 -7.46
CA GLY A 78 23.68 -16.57 -6.09
C GLY A 78 23.17 -17.57 -5.03
N ARG A 79 22.51 -18.65 -5.46
CA ARG A 79 22.03 -19.75 -4.60
C ARG A 79 22.82 -21.02 -4.83
#